data_AF-A0A3A4PKQ4-F1
#
_entry.id   AF-A0A3A4PKQ4-F1
#
_cell.length_a   1.000
_cell.length_b   1.000
_cell.length_c   1.000
_cell.angle_alpha   90.00
_cell.angle_beta   90.00
_cell.angle_gamma   90.00
#
_symmetry.space_group_name_H-M   'P 1'
#
loop_
_entity.id
_entity.type
_entity.pdbx_description
1 polymer ?
#
loop_
_entity_poly.entity_id
_entity_poly.type
_entity_poly.pdbx_seq_one_letter_code
_entity_poly.pdbx_strand_id
1 'polypeptide(L)' 'MHARPSDAPRYTLLLVDDNEQNLELLEIYMSEVKDARIVTARNGVEAMEAVARHRPDLV' A
#
# COMPACT_ATOMS: atom_id res chain seq x y z
N MET A 1 4.53 -13.31 -25.14
CA MET A 1 3.68 -12.54 -24.22
C MET A 1 4.44 -11.25 -23.92
N HIS A 2 4.15 -10.16 -24.66
CA HIS A 2 4.82 -8.87 -24.46
C HIS A 2 4.01 -8.08 -23.43
N ALA A 3 4.60 -7.79 -22.27
CA ALA A 3 4.03 -6.85 -21.31
C ALA A 3 3.85 -5.48 -22.00
N ARG A 4 2.64 -4.93 -21.94
CA ARG A 4 2.35 -3.60 -22.48
C ARG A 4 2.89 -2.54 -21.48
N PRO A 5 3.11 -1.28 -21.89
CA PRO A 5 3.69 -0.23 -21.04
C PRO A 5 2.79 0.23 -19.86
N SER A 6 1.87 -0.61 -19.38
CA SER A 6 0.85 -0.29 -18.37
C SER A 6 0.91 -1.15 -17.10
N ASP A 7 1.90 -2.03 -16.93
CA ASP A 7 1.99 -2.97 -15.79
C ASP A 7 2.63 -2.38 -14.52
N ALA A 8 3.01 -1.09 -14.52
CA ALA A 8 3.48 -0.43 -13.30
C ALA A 8 2.28 0.00 -12.44
N PRO A 9 2.31 -0.18 -11.10
CA PRO A 9 1.26 0.28 -10.23
C PRO A 9 1.06 1.79 -10.39
N ARG A 10 -0.18 2.20 -10.63
CA ARG A 10 -0.59 3.59 -10.81
C ARG A 10 -0.85 4.31 -9.49
N TYR A 11 -1.20 3.56 -8.44
CA TYR A 11 -1.54 4.11 -7.14
C TYR A 11 -0.68 3.45 -6.06
N THR A 12 -0.35 4.20 -5.02
CA THR A 12 0.27 3.70 -3.80
C THR A 12 -0.71 3.84 -2.65
N LEU A 13 -1.05 2.73 -2.01
CA LEU A 13 -1.90 2.66 -0.81
C LEU A 13 -1.01 2.44 0.41
N LEU A 14 -1.14 3.28 1.43
CA LEU A 14 -0.48 3.10 2.71
C LEU A 14 -1.49 2.56 3.73
N LEU A 15 -1.32 1.32 4.19
CA LEU A 15 -2.16 0.74 5.24
C LEU A 15 -1.49 0.94 6.60
N VAL A 16 -2.23 1.50 7.55
CA VAL A 16 -1.71 1.79 8.90
C VAL A 16 -2.64 1.18 9.95
N ASP A 17 -2.14 0.17 10.66
CA ASP A 17 -2.83 -0.46 11.79
C ASP A 17 -1.78 -1.01 12.76
N ASP A 18 -1.97 -0.79 14.06
CA ASP A 18 -1.04 -1.26 15.10
C ASP A 18 -1.25 -2.74 15.46
N ASN A 19 -2.38 -3.31 15.04
CA ASN A 19 -2.67 -4.73 15.14
C ASN A 19 -2.31 -5.48 13.83
N GLU A 20 -1.38 -6.41 13.95
CA GLU A 20 -0.86 -7.21 12.83
C GLU A 20 -1.94 -8.03 12.11
N GLN A 21 -2.93 -8.55 12.84
CA GLN A 21 -4.02 -9.34 12.24
C GLN A 21 -4.97 -8.47 11.41
N ASN A 22 -5.22 -7.23 11.86
CA ASN A 22 -6.01 -6.27 11.09
C ASN A 22 -5.25 -5.85 9.83
N LEU A 23 -3.94 -5.60 9.97
CA LEU A 23 -3.08 -5.20 8.86
C LEU A 23 -3.02 -6.29 7.78
N GLU A 24 -2.80 -7.56 8.16
CA GLU A 24 -2.84 -8.70 7.24
C GLU A 24 -4.19 -8.81 6.53
N LEU A 25 -5.29 -8.63 7.27
CA LEU A 25 -6.63 -8.67 6.70
C LEU A 25 -6.85 -7.54 5.66
N LEU A 26 -6.42 -6.32 5.97
CA LEU A 26 -6.49 -5.18 5.05
C LEU A 26 -5.62 -5.42 3.82
N GLU A 27 -4.40 -5.95 3.97
CA GLU A 27 -3.52 -6.31 2.85
C GLU A 27 -4.21 -7.30 1.90
N ILE A 28 -4.86 -8.33 2.44
CA ILE A 28 -5.62 -9.31 1.64
C ILE A 28 -6.74 -8.62 0.86
N TYR A 29 -7.57 -7.81 1.53
CA TYR A 29 -8.66 -7.11 0.85
C TYR A 29 -8.19 -6.13 -0.22
N MET A 30 -7.09 -5.43 0.04
CA MET A 30 -6.54 -4.42 -0.88
C MET A 30 -5.72 -5.05 -2.01
N SER A 31 -5.27 -6.31 -1.88
CA SER A 31 -4.52 -7.01 -2.93
C SER A 31 -5.33 -7.20 -4.23
N GLU A 32 -6.66 -7.16 -4.15
CA GLU A 32 -7.58 -7.23 -5.29
C GLU A 32 -7.65 -5.91 -6.09
N VAL A 33 -7.12 -4.82 -5.55
CA VAL A 33 -7.08 -3.52 -6.22
C VAL A 33 -6.02 -3.55 -7.32
N LYS A 34 -6.49 -3.58 -8.57
CA LYS A 34 -5.61 -3.54 -9.74
C LYS A 34 -4.81 -2.24 -9.80
N ASP A 35 -3.58 -2.35 -10.28
CA ASP A 35 -2.63 -1.25 -10.43
C ASP A 35 -2.31 -0.51 -9.11
N ALA A 36 -2.52 -1.13 -7.94
CA ALA A 36 -2.12 -0.57 -6.65
C ALA A 36 -0.84 -1.24 -6.11
N ARG A 37 0.06 -0.41 -5.59
CA ARG A 37 1.17 -0.83 -4.73
C ARG A 37 0.76 -0.65 -3.28
N ILE A 38 0.85 -1.70 -2.48
CA ILE A 38 0.60 -1.63 -1.04
C ILE A 38 1.92 -1.32 -0.32
N VAL A 39 1.86 -0.41 0.64
CA VAL A 39 2.89 -0.10 1.63
C VAL A 39 2.21 -0.19 2.99
N THR A 40 2.90 -0.66 4.02
CA THR A 40 2.33 -0.80 5.36
C THR A 40 3.16 -0.09 6.42
N ALA A 41 2.51 0.27 7.53
CA ALA A 41 3.11 0.82 8.72
C ALA A 41 2.36 0.34 9.96
N ARG A 42 3.07 0.15 11.08
CA ARG A 42 2.50 -0.39 12.33
C ARG A 42 2.25 0.67 13.40
N ASN A 43 2.56 1.93 13.11
CA ASN A 43 2.34 3.07 14.01
C ASN A 43 2.43 4.40 13.25
N GLY A 44 2.13 5.49 13.95
CA GLY A 44 2.15 6.83 13.37
C GLY A 44 3.54 7.31 12.89
N VAL A 45 4.63 6.93 13.55
CA VAL A 45 5.98 7.37 13.14
C VAL A 45 6.36 6.69 11.83
N GLU A 46 6.20 5.38 11.74
CA GLU A 46 6.40 4.61 10.50
C GLU A 46 5.48 5.11 9.37
N ALA A 47 4.22 5.45 9.69
CA ALA A 47 3.28 5.98 8.72
C ALA A 47 3.75 7.33 8.15
N MET A 48 4.22 8.25 9.01
CA MET A 48 4.73 9.55 8.56
C MET A 48 6.01 9.40 7.72
N GLU A 49 6.90 8.48 8.09
CA GLU A 49 8.08 8.15 7.28
C GLU A 49 7.69 7.55 5.92
N ALA A 50 6.69 6.67 5.90
CA ALA A 50 6.16 6.07 4.69
C ALA A 50 5.50 7.11 3.78
N VAL A 51 4.73 8.06 4.33
CA VAL A 51 4.14 9.18 3.57
C VAL A 51 5.23 10.00 2.89
N ALA A 52 6.28 10.37 3.64
CA ALA A 52 7.38 11.17 3.09
C ALA A 52 8.16 10.44 1.99
N ARG A 53 8.35 9.11 2.15
CA ARG A 53 9.14 8.28 1.24
C ARG A 53 8.37 7.86 -0.01
N HIS A 54 7.09 7.51 0.14
CA HIS A 54 6.32 6.83 -0.90
C HIS A 54 5.24 7.69 -1.54
N ARG A 55 4.84 8.82 -0.92
CA ARG A 55 3.77 9.70 -1.40
C ARG A 55 2.50 8.93 -1.79
N PRO A 56 1.88 8.22 -0.83
CA PRO A 56 0.68 7.44 -1.10
C PRO A 56 -0.47 8.32 -1.60
N ASP A 57 -1.30 7.76 -2.47
CA ASP A 57 -2.51 8.38 -2.99
C ASP A 57 -3.67 8.25 -2.01
N LEU A 58 -3.61 7.24 -1.14
CA LEU A 58 -4.56 6.98 -0.05
C LEU A 58 -3.80 6.42 1.16
N VAL A 59 -4.17 6.91 2.34
CA VAL A 59 -3.75 6.42 3.66
C VAL A 59 -4.98 5.92 4.40
#